data_AF-A0A7Y8LUJ3-F1
#
_entry.id   AF-A0A7Y8LUJ3-F1
#
_cell.length_a   1.000
_cell.length_b   1.000
_cell.length_c   1.000
_cell.angle_alpha   90.00
_cell.angle_beta   90.00
_cell.angle_gamma   90.00
#
_symmetry.space_group_name_H-M   'P 1'
#
loop_
_entity.id
_entity.type
_entity.pdbx_description
1 polymer ?
#
loop_
_entity_poly.entity_id
_entity_poly.type
_entity_poly.pdbx_seq_one_letter_code
_entity_poly.pdbx_strand_id
1 'polypeptide(L)'
;DADGLRSIVAPVELVNGGSRSQVWDLEGLTSFSTLGTPVRVVWSEDENTRRTRVDGRNLTFTESNRWVWVTNLPRDAASAATVSRWGHHRWDIENCGFNEPAALWGMDHCFVHHPIAIVALLLTLALAMATTYLFYQRNPKPQARRHLTRLALAGRFREDIVSYRGLSVWPAPQPDG
;
A
#
# COMPACT_ATOMS: atom_id res chain seq x y z
N ASP A 1 2.90 20.99 26.02
CA ASP A 1 2.21 19.82 25.46
C ASP A 1 2.49 19.78 23.95
N ALA A 2 1.96 18.80 23.23
CA ALA A 2 2.23 18.65 21.80
C ALA A 2 1.58 19.76 20.95
N ASP A 3 0.50 20.37 21.43
CA ASP A 3 -0.18 21.49 20.78
C ASP A 3 0.60 22.80 20.94
N GLY A 4 1.26 23.02 22.09
CA GLY A 4 2.13 24.17 22.34
C GLY A 4 3.43 24.20 21.52
N LEU A 5 3.84 23.08 20.92
CA LEU A 5 4.99 23.05 19.99
C LEU A 5 4.62 23.57 18.59
N ARG A 6 3.34 23.44 18.20
CA ARG A 6 2.83 23.88 16.88
C ARG A 6 2.61 25.39 16.79
N SER A 7 2.43 26.07 17.92
CA SER A 7 2.31 27.54 17.94
C SER A 7 3.64 28.25 17.67
N ILE A 8 4.77 27.54 17.76
CA ILE A 8 6.12 28.09 17.65
C ILE A 8 6.72 27.84 16.25
N VAL A 9 6.19 26.86 15.50
CA VAL A 9 6.68 26.49 14.17
C VAL A 9 5.58 26.68 13.14
N ALA A 10 5.87 27.40 12.06
CA ALA A 10 4.94 27.57 10.95
C ALA A 10 4.76 26.24 10.19
N PRO A 11 3.52 25.84 9.85
CA PRO A 11 3.30 24.66 9.05
C PRO A 11 3.75 24.88 7.59
N VAL A 12 4.18 23.79 6.96
CA VAL A 12 4.30 23.68 5.51
C VAL A 12 2.97 23.19 4.96
N GLU A 13 2.43 23.91 3.99
CA GLU A 13 1.21 23.53 3.27
C GLU A 13 1.55 22.54 2.16
N LEU A 14 0.91 21.37 2.18
CA LEU A 14 1.01 20.36 1.14
C LEU A 14 -0.35 20.22 0.45
N VAL A 15 -0.32 20.23 -0.88
CA VAL A 15 -1.50 19.95 -1.69
C VAL A 15 -1.21 18.67 -2.48
N ASN A 16 -2.05 17.65 -2.30
CA ASN A 16 -1.93 16.40 -3.02
C ASN A 16 -3.29 16.02 -3.62
N GLY A 17 -3.48 16.31 -4.90
CA GLY A 17 -4.78 16.16 -5.57
C GLY A 17 -5.83 17.08 -4.94
N GLY A 18 -6.90 16.48 -4.40
CA GLY A 18 -8.03 17.17 -3.76
C GLY A 18 -7.92 17.35 -2.24
N SER A 19 -6.79 16.95 -1.63
CA SER A 19 -6.56 17.04 -0.18
C SER A 19 -5.52 18.11 0.13
N ARG A 20 -5.77 18.87 1.20
CA ARG A 20 -4.85 19.88 1.75
C ARG A 20 -4.37 19.42 3.12
N SER A 21 -3.07 19.52 3.34
CA SER A 21 -2.44 19.12 4.59
C SER A 21 -1.54 20.22 5.12
N GLN A 22 -1.67 20.53 6.41
CA GLN A 22 -0.73 21.36 7.15
C GLN A 22 0.26 20.48 7.89
N VAL A 23 1.55 20.69 7.65
CA VAL A 23 2.60 19.83 8.19
C VAL A 23 3.59 20.60 9.04
N TRP A 24 3.72 20.22 10.32
CA TRP A 24 4.72 20.74 11.23
C TRP A 24 5.90 19.77 11.34
N ASP A 25 7.11 20.30 11.47
CA ASP A 25 8.34 19.52 11.51
C ASP A 25 9.20 19.96 12.70
N LEU A 26 9.23 19.10 13.72
CA LEU A 26 9.83 19.36 15.03
C LEU A 26 11.04 18.44 15.22
N GLU A 27 12.24 18.99 15.28
CA GLU A 27 13.48 18.23 15.47
C GLU A 27 14.03 18.35 16.90
N GLY A 28 14.89 17.41 17.30
CA GLY A 28 15.65 17.51 18.55
C GLY A 28 14.84 17.24 19.82
N LEU A 29 13.69 16.57 19.72
CA LEU A 29 12.86 16.26 20.88
C LEU A 29 13.51 15.15 21.73
N THR A 30 13.78 15.44 23.00
CA THR A 30 14.50 14.54 23.92
C THR A 30 13.60 13.90 24.98
N SER A 31 12.31 14.24 24.99
CA SER A 31 11.34 13.72 25.97
C SER A 31 11.09 12.21 25.86
N PHE A 32 11.50 11.58 24.76
CA PHE A 32 11.45 10.12 24.54
C PHE A 32 12.68 9.43 25.14
N SER A 33 12.69 9.30 26.47
CA SER A 33 13.84 8.77 27.23
C SER A 33 14.22 7.33 26.89
N THR A 34 13.30 6.53 26.35
CA THR A 34 13.53 5.12 25.98
C THR A 34 14.36 4.92 24.72
N LEU A 35 14.42 5.92 23.83
CA LEU A 35 15.11 5.81 22.54
C LEU A 35 16.60 6.15 22.61
N GLY A 36 17.05 6.82 23.69
CA GLY A 36 18.45 7.19 23.90
C GLY A 36 19.03 8.19 22.88
N THR A 37 18.22 8.70 21.96
CA THR A 37 18.59 9.68 20.93
C THR A 37 17.47 10.70 20.77
N PRO A 38 17.78 11.97 20.42
CA PRO A 38 16.76 12.92 20.03
C PRO A 38 15.94 12.39 18.86
N VAL A 39 14.63 12.63 18.90
CA VAL A 39 13.70 12.27 17.83
C VAL A 39 13.19 13.51 17.12
N ARG A 40 12.72 13.29 15.91
CA ARG A 40 11.99 14.23 15.07
C ARG A 40 10.54 13.81 14.97
N VAL A 41 9.64 14.77 15.08
CA VAL A 41 8.20 14.58 14.96
C VAL A 41 7.69 15.39 13.78
N VAL A 42 7.08 14.69 12.83
CA VAL A 42 6.36 15.28 11.71
C VAL A 42 4.88 15.11 11.95
N TRP A 43 4.18 16.21 12.14
CA TRP A 43 2.76 16.24 12.39
C TRP A 43 2.03 16.69 11.14
N SER A 44 0.93 16.02 10.78
CA SER A 44 0.06 16.39 9.66
C SER A 44 -1.36 16.61 10.16
N GLU A 45 -1.99 17.70 9.74
CA GLU A 45 -3.44 17.87 9.81
C GLU A 45 -3.98 17.95 8.40
N ASP A 46 -4.81 16.98 8.04
CA ASP A 46 -5.32 16.82 6.69
C ASP A 46 -6.80 17.14 6.65
N GLU A 47 -7.21 18.01 5.73
CA GLU A 47 -8.61 18.24 5.40
C GLU A 47 -8.96 17.49 4.13
N ASN A 48 -9.86 16.51 4.26
CA ASN A 48 -10.33 15.69 3.16
C ASN A 48 -11.81 15.97 2.93
N THR A 49 -12.14 16.43 1.72
CA THR A 49 -13.54 16.55 1.31
C THR A 49 -14.01 15.21 0.77
N ARG A 50 -14.95 14.56 1.46
CA ARG A 50 -15.56 13.31 1.02
C ARG A 50 -16.97 13.58 0.49
N ARG A 51 -17.27 12.99 -0.66
CA ARG A 51 -18.61 12.93 -1.23
C ARG A 51 -19.15 11.52 -1.07
N THR A 52 -20.27 11.37 -0.38
CA THR A 52 -20.97 10.09 -0.22
C THR A 52 -22.41 10.21 -0.70
N ARG A 53 -23.01 9.09 -1.07
CA ARG A 53 -24.44 9.02 -1.40
C ARG A 53 -25.18 8.33 -0.26
N VAL A 54 -25.97 9.07 0.48
CA VAL A 54 -26.81 8.56 1.57
C VAL A 54 -28.25 8.82 1.19
N ASP A 55 -29.07 7.77 1.17
CA ASP A 55 -30.50 7.83 0.84
C ASP A 55 -30.78 8.58 -0.49
N GLY A 56 -30.04 8.21 -1.54
CA GLY A 56 -30.19 8.80 -2.87
C GLY A 56 -29.64 10.22 -3.04
N ARG A 57 -29.29 10.92 -1.96
CA ARG A 57 -28.72 12.29 -1.96
C ARG A 57 -27.21 12.27 -1.91
N ASN A 58 -26.58 13.19 -2.64
CA ASN A 58 -25.14 13.42 -2.55
C ASN A 58 -24.87 14.35 -1.36
N LEU A 59 -24.17 13.85 -0.36
CA LEU A 59 -23.66 14.63 0.77
C LEU A 59 -22.17 14.84 0.59
N THR A 60 -21.74 16.07 0.82
CA THR A 60 -20.32 16.44 0.87
C THR A 60 -20.01 16.89 2.28
N PHE A 61 -19.01 16.28 2.92
CA PHE A 61 -18.53 16.70 4.23
C PHE A 61 -17.01 16.76 4.25
N THR A 62 -16.47 17.66 5.07
CA THR A 62 -15.03 17.78 5.30
C THR A 62 -14.67 17.00 6.56
N GLU A 63 -13.72 16.08 6.41
CA GLU A 63 -13.14 15.31 7.51
C GLU A 63 -11.74 15.86 7.80
N SER A 64 -11.47 16.19 9.06
CA SER A 64 -10.13 16.58 9.51
C SER A 64 -9.48 15.40 10.22
N ASN A 65 -8.31 14.99 9.73
CA ASN A 65 -7.52 13.91 10.30
C ASN A 65 -6.19 14.44 10.82
N ARG A 66 -5.75 13.91 11.96
CA ARG A 66 -4.47 14.26 12.57
C ARG A 66 -3.55 13.05 12.59
N TRP A 67 -2.32 13.26 12.12
CA TRP A 67 -1.27 12.25 12.09
C TRP A 67 -0.01 12.75 12.77
N VAL A 68 0.64 11.88 13.53
CA VAL A 68 1.90 12.18 14.21
C VAL A 68 2.90 11.08 13.87
N TRP A 69 3.93 11.45 13.12
CA TRP A 69 4.99 10.55 12.68
C TRP A 69 6.26 10.84 13.47
N VAL A 70 6.82 9.83 14.12
CA VAL A 70 8.06 9.95 14.90
C VAL A 70 9.18 9.23 14.16
N THR A 71 10.32 9.90 13.99
CA THR A 71 11.48 9.36 13.26
C THR A 71 12.77 9.89 13.87
N ASN A 72 13.89 9.21 13.64
CA ASN A 72 15.24 9.73 13.89
C ASN A 72 15.94 10.18 12.59
N LEU A 73 15.22 10.21 11.47
CA LEU A 73 15.76 10.69 10.19
C LEU A 73 15.95 12.21 10.23
N PRO A 74 17.17 12.70 9.92
CA PRO A 74 17.42 14.13 9.83
C PRO A 74 16.70 14.74 8.60
N ARG A 75 16.45 16.06 8.64
CA ARG A 75 15.71 16.78 7.58
C ARG A 75 16.36 16.72 6.21
N ASP A 76 17.69 16.63 6.14
CA ASP A 76 18.47 16.46 4.91
C ASP A 76 18.26 15.08 4.26
N ALA A 77 18.07 14.03 5.06
CA ALA A 77 17.75 12.69 4.58
C ALA A 77 16.29 12.55 4.12
N ALA A 78 15.35 13.21 4.82
CA ALA A 78 13.93 13.19 4.47
C ALA A 78 13.23 14.50 4.84
N SER A 79 12.60 15.17 3.88
CA SER A 79 11.76 16.33 4.17
C SER A 79 10.49 15.96 4.95
N ALA A 80 9.89 16.91 5.67
CA ALA A 80 8.61 16.71 6.37
C ALA A 80 7.53 16.13 5.45
N ALA A 81 7.44 16.65 4.23
CA ALA A 81 6.53 16.15 3.20
C ALA A 81 6.80 14.69 2.84
N THR A 82 8.07 14.28 2.81
CA THR A 82 8.45 12.88 2.54
C THR A 82 8.08 11.97 3.71
N VAL A 83 8.37 12.38 4.94
CA VAL A 83 7.97 11.62 6.14
C VAL A 83 6.46 11.49 6.23
N SER A 84 5.71 12.59 6.03
CA SER A 84 4.24 12.54 6.00
C SER A 84 3.73 11.61 4.89
N ARG A 85 4.27 11.72 3.67
CA ARG A 85 3.91 10.83 2.55
C ARG A 85 4.18 9.35 2.87
N TRP A 86 5.34 9.02 3.43
CA TRP A 86 5.67 7.65 3.83
C TRP A 86 4.77 7.12 4.95
N GLY A 87 4.44 7.96 5.92
CA GLY A 87 3.46 7.64 6.95
C GLY A 87 2.10 7.28 6.34
N HIS A 88 1.63 8.05 5.36
CA HIS A 88 0.41 7.74 4.62
C HIS A 88 0.52 6.43 3.81
N HIS A 89 1.66 6.16 3.18
CA HIS A 89 1.90 4.87 2.48
C HIS A 89 1.85 3.66 3.42
N ARG A 90 1.92 3.83 4.75
CA ARG A 90 1.66 2.72 5.67
C ARG A 90 0.26 2.13 5.48
N TRP A 91 -0.73 2.93 5.07
CA TRP A 91 -2.05 2.41 4.68
C TRP A 91 -2.00 1.48 3.47
N ASP A 92 -1.04 1.69 2.55
CA ASP A 92 -0.85 0.78 1.43
C ASP A 92 -0.40 -0.60 1.91
N ILE A 93 0.31 -0.71 3.04
CA ILE A 93 0.67 -1.99 3.65
C ILE A 93 -0.57 -2.72 4.14
N GLU A 94 -1.53 -2.03 4.74
CA GLU A 94 -2.79 -2.65 5.16
C GLU A 94 -3.56 -3.18 3.95
N ASN A 95 -3.71 -2.34 2.94
CA ASN A 95 -4.46 -2.68 1.74
C ASN A 95 -3.79 -3.79 0.92
N CYS A 96 -2.49 -3.67 0.65
CA CYS A 96 -1.76 -4.59 -0.23
C CYS A 96 -1.23 -5.82 0.52
N GLY A 97 -0.94 -5.70 1.83
CA GLY A 97 -0.32 -6.74 2.64
C GLY A 97 -1.30 -7.57 3.45
N PHE A 98 -2.54 -7.11 3.66
CA PHE A 98 -3.55 -7.87 4.42
C PHE A 98 -4.87 -7.98 3.66
N ASN A 99 -5.49 -6.86 3.28
CA ASN A 99 -6.81 -6.87 2.66
C ASN A 99 -6.81 -7.58 1.29
N GLU A 100 -5.84 -7.27 0.43
CA GLU A 100 -5.72 -7.92 -0.88
C GLU A 100 -5.40 -9.43 -0.78
N PRO A 101 -4.39 -9.88 -0.01
CA PRO A 101 -4.11 -11.30 0.21
C PRO A 101 -5.33 -12.11 0.67
N ALA A 102 -6.11 -11.59 1.61
CA ALA A 102 -7.33 -12.23 2.06
C ALA A 102 -8.38 -12.26 0.93
N ALA A 103 -8.73 -11.09 0.39
CA ALA A 103 -9.86 -10.97 -0.53
C ALA A 103 -9.63 -11.60 -1.91
N LEU A 104 -8.40 -11.59 -2.42
CA LEU A 104 -8.11 -11.97 -3.81
C LEU A 104 -7.20 -13.21 -3.94
N TRP A 105 -6.45 -13.55 -2.89
CA TRP A 105 -5.49 -14.66 -2.92
C TRP A 105 -5.88 -15.82 -1.99
N GLY A 106 -6.93 -15.66 -1.19
CA GLY A 106 -7.43 -16.68 -0.26
C GLY A 106 -6.44 -17.00 0.86
N MET A 107 -5.54 -16.08 1.21
CA MET A 107 -4.52 -16.30 2.24
C MET A 107 -5.10 -16.33 3.67
N ASP A 108 -6.39 -16.03 3.82
CA ASP A 108 -7.17 -16.20 5.05
C ASP A 108 -7.90 -17.57 5.11
N HIS A 109 -7.88 -18.35 4.03
CA HIS A 109 -8.56 -19.64 3.96
C HIS A 109 -7.65 -20.81 4.31
N CYS A 110 -8.13 -21.71 5.16
CA CYS A 110 -7.43 -22.92 5.57
C CYS A 110 -7.74 -24.09 4.61
N PHE A 111 -7.00 -24.19 3.50
CA PHE A 111 -7.18 -25.29 2.52
C PHE A 111 -6.72 -26.66 3.04
N VAL A 112 -5.80 -26.68 4.02
CA VAL A 112 -5.17 -27.89 4.57
C VAL A 112 -4.97 -27.73 6.07
N HIS A 113 -5.09 -28.80 6.84
CA HIS A 113 -5.05 -28.74 8.32
C HIS A 113 -3.74 -29.23 8.93
N HIS A 114 -2.71 -29.48 8.11
CA HIS A 114 -1.38 -29.87 8.58
C HIS A 114 -0.46 -28.63 8.68
N PRO A 115 0.17 -28.32 9.82
CA PRO A 115 0.89 -27.05 10.04
C PRO A 115 1.94 -26.74 8.97
N ILE A 116 2.75 -27.72 8.58
CA ILE A 116 3.79 -27.54 7.54
C ILE A 116 3.15 -27.26 6.17
N ALA A 117 2.01 -27.92 5.87
CA ALA A 117 1.32 -27.73 4.61
C ALA A 117 0.67 -26.34 4.53
N ILE A 118 0.15 -25.83 5.66
CA ILE A 118 -0.36 -24.46 5.76
C ILE A 118 0.75 -23.47 5.42
N VAL A 119 1.91 -23.58 6.07
CA VAL A 119 3.05 -22.67 5.83
C VAL A 119 3.53 -22.76 4.39
N ALA A 120 3.69 -23.97 3.85
CA ALA A 120 4.13 -24.17 2.46
C ALA A 120 3.14 -23.54 1.46
N LEU A 121 1.84 -23.68 1.70
CA LEU A 121 0.81 -23.08 0.85
C LEU A 121 0.82 -21.56 0.94
N LEU A 122 0.91 -20.99 2.15
CA LEU A 122 0.99 -19.54 2.34
C LEU A 122 2.23 -18.95 1.67
N LEU A 123 3.40 -19.60 1.79
CA LEU A 123 4.62 -19.16 1.11
C LEU A 123 4.51 -19.27 -0.42
N THR A 124 3.83 -20.30 -0.92
CA THR A 124 3.57 -20.46 -2.36
C THR A 124 2.65 -19.36 -2.88
N LEU A 125 1.58 -19.03 -2.15
CA LEU A 125 0.68 -17.91 -2.47
C LEU A 125 1.43 -16.57 -2.41
N ALA A 126 2.27 -16.35 -1.40
CA ALA A 126 3.10 -15.15 -1.29
C ALA A 126 4.06 -15.01 -2.48
N LEU A 127 4.68 -16.11 -2.93
CA LEU A 127 5.54 -16.12 -4.12
C LEU A 127 4.76 -15.82 -5.40
N ALA A 128 3.57 -16.41 -5.57
CA ALA A 128 2.69 -16.14 -6.71
C ALA A 128 2.23 -14.67 -6.74
N MET A 129 1.93 -14.11 -5.57
CA MET A 129 1.61 -12.69 -5.42
C MET A 129 2.80 -11.82 -5.80
N ALA A 130 3.98 -12.05 -5.21
CA ALA A 130 5.18 -11.26 -5.47
C ALA A 130 5.58 -11.28 -6.95
N THR A 131 5.55 -12.44 -7.59
CA THR A 131 5.86 -12.59 -9.02
C THR A 131 4.82 -11.89 -9.90
N THR A 132 3.53 -11.92 -9.54
CA THR A 132 2.49 -11.16 -10.24
C THR A 132 2.71 -9.66 -10.12
N TYR A 133 3.08 -9.16 -8.94
CA TYR A 133 3.45 -7.77 -8.74
C TYR A 133 4.66 -7.37 -9.59
N LEU A 134 5.72 -8.18 -9.58
CA LEU A 134 6.91 -7.94 -10.39
C LEU A 134 6.59 -7.91 -11.88
N PHE A 135 5.85 -8.91 -12.36
CA PHE A 135 5.39 -8.94 -13.74
C PHE A 135 4.62 -7.66 -14.06
N TYR A 136 3.56 -7.36 -13.30
CA TYR A 136 2.70 -6.21 -13.55
C TYR A 136 3.46 -4.88 -13.53
N GLN A 137 4.40 -4.71 -12.61
CA GLN A 137 5.14 -3.45 -12.45
C GLN A 137 6.32 -3.30 -13.42
N ARG A 138 6.89 -4.40 -13.93
CA ARG A 138 8.16 -4.35 -14.68
C ARG A 138 8.04 -4.83 -16.11
N ASN A 139 7.06 -5.67 -16.45
CA ASN A 139 6.98 -6.28 -17.78
C ASN A 139 6.04 -5.53 -18.76
N PRO A 140 4.75 -5.25 -18.45
CA PRO A 140 3.91 -4.51 -19.37
C PRO A 140 4.41 -3.08 -19.57
N LYS A 141 4.42 -2.64 -20.83
CA LYS A 141 4.72 -1.25 -21.18
C LYS A 141 3.77 -0.29 -20.43
N PRO A 142 4.21 0.91 -20.03
CA PRO A 142 3.38 1.86 -19.28
C PRO A 142 1.98 2.11 -19.88
N GLN A 143 1.87 2.13 -21.21
CA GLN A 143 0.62 2.31 -21.94
C GLN A 143 -0.38 1.16 -21.68
N ALA A 144 0.10 -0.08 -21.59
CA ALA A 144 -0.73 -1.25 -21.31
C ALA A 144 -1.22 -1.26 -19.84
N ARG A 145 -0.37 -0.83 -18.89
CA ARG A 145 -0.71 -0.76 -17.46
C ARG A 145 -1.78 0.27 -17.12
N ARG A 146 -1.99 1.27 -17.98
CA ARG A 146 -3.04 2.27 -17.80
C ARG A 146 -4.45 1.66 -17.89
N HIS A 147 -4.59 0.53 -18.59
CA HIS A 147 -5.89 -0.07 -18.90
C HIS A 147 -6.05 -1.50 -18.35
N LEU A 148 -4.95 -2.19 -18.07
CA LEU A 148 -4.97 -3.51 -17.44
C LEU A 148 -4.72 -3.34 -15.95
N THR A 149 -5.73 -3.57 -15.11
CA THR A 149 -5.52 -3.75 -13.66
C THR A 149 -4.95 -5.15 -13.40
N ARG A 150 -4.45 -5.41 -12.19
CA ARG A 150 -4.00 -6.77 -11.79
C ARG A 150 -5.13 -7.80 -11.86
N LEU A 151 -6.37 -7.39 -11.57
CA LEU A 151 -7.55 -8.23 -11.75
C LEU A 151 -7.85 -8.50 -13.23
N ALA A 152 -7.70 -7.51 -14.11
CA ALA A 152 -7.85 -7.70 -15.56
C ALA A 152 -6.78 -8.63 -16.14
N LEU A 153 -5.55 -8.55 -15.62
CA LEU A 153 -4.47 -9.47 -15.97
C LEU A 153 -4.79 -10.91 -15.54
N ALA A 154 -5.29 -11.10 -14.31
CA ALA A 154 -5.75 -12.41 -13.86
C ALA A 154 -6.90 -12.97 -14.73
N GLY A 155 -7.84 -12.10 -15.14
CA GLY A 155 -8.90 -12.42 -16.09
C GLY A 155 -8.35 -12.93 -17.42
N ARG A 156 -7.37 -12.22 -18.00
CA ARG A 156 -6.66 -12.62 -19.23
C ARG A 156 -5.97 -13.98 -19.09
N PHE A 157 -5.24 -14.21 -18.00
CA PHE A 157 -4.60 -15.51 -17.78
C PHE A 157 -5.62 -16.65 -17.69
N ARG A 158 -6.75 -16.42 -17.03
CA ARG A 158 -7.83 -17.41 -16.97
C ARG A 158 -8.42 -17.67 -18.36
N GLU A 159 -8.67 -16.62 -19.15
CA GLU A 159 -9.16 -16.74 -20.52
C GLU A 159 -8.18 -17.52 -21.40
N ASP A 160 -6.89 -17.23 -21.31
CA ASP A 160 -5.84 -17.95 -22.05
C ASP A 160 -5.83 -19.43 -21.65
N ILE A 161 -5.81 -19.75 -20.34
CA ILE A 161 -5.83 -21.15 -19.87
C ILE A 161 -7.05 -21.92 -20.40
N VAL A 162 -8.23 -21.28 -20.41
CA VAL A 162 -9.46 -21.90 -20.94
C VAL A 162 -9.38 -22.05 -22.46
N SER A 163 -8.85 -21.06 -23.16
CA SER A 163 -8.73 -21.03 -24.62
C SER A 163 -7.67 -22.01 -25.15
N TYR A 164 -6.63 -22.30 -24.35
CA TYR A 164 -5.58 -23.29 -24.67
C TYR A 164 -5.97 -24.73 -24.29
N ARG A 165 -7.19 -24.99 -23.82
CA ARG A 165 -7.66 -26.37 -23.60
C ARG A 165 -7.67 -27.15 -24.93
N GLY A 166 -6.63 -27.96 -25.16
CA GLY A 166 -6.48 -28.84 -26.32
C GLY A 166 -5.23 -28.61 -27.16
N LEU A 167 -4.48 -27.52 -26.94
CA LEU A 167 -3.20 -27.28 -27.59
C LEU A 167 -2.06 -27.61 -26.63
N SER A 168 -1.30 -28.68 -26.92
CA SER A 168 -0.05 -28.94 -26.21
C SER A 168 0.98 -27.90 -26.63
N VAL A 169 1.44 -27.08 -25.69
CA VAL A 169 2.63 -26.22 -25.87
C VAL A 169 3.93 -27.02 -25.72
N TRP A 170 3.84 -28.26 -25.28
CA TRP A 170 4.95 -29.19 -25.18
C TRP A 170 5.04 -30.02 -26.46
N PRO A 171 6.26 -30.24 -27.00
CA PRO A 171 6.47 -31.21 -28.07
C PRO A 171 5.89 -32.56 -27.65
N ALA A 172 5.26 -33.28 -28.59
CA ALA A 172 4.86 -34.66 -28.34
C ALA A 172 6.10 -35.46 -27.92
N PRO A 173 5.99 -36.37 -26.93
CA PRO A 173 7.08 -37.28 -26.59
C PRO A 173 7.56 -37.95 -27.87
N GLN A 174 8.86 -37.90 -28.15
CA GLN A 174 9.39 -38.72 -29.25
C GLN A 174 9.24 -40.19 -28.84
N PRO A 175 8.74 -41.07 -29.73
CA PRO A 175 8.67 -42.48 -29.42
C PRO A 175 10.10 -42.97 -29.12
N ASP A 176 10.24 -43.63 -27.99
CA ASP A 176 11.50 -44.26 -27.58
C ASP A 176 11.95 -45.20 -28.72
N GLY A 177 13.09 -44.91 -29.32
CA GLY A 177 13.70 -45.72 -30.38
C GLY A 177 14.37 -46.98 -29.85
#